data_AF-A0A5N8YB65-F1
#
_entry.id   AF-A0A5N8YB65-F1
#
_cell.length_a   1.000
_cell.length_b   1.000
_cell.length_c   1.000
_cell.angle_alpha   90.00
_cell.angle_beta   90.00
_cell.angle_gamma   90.00
#
_symmetry.space_group_name_H-M   'P 1'
#
loop_
_entity.id
_entity.type
_entity.pdbx_description
1 polymer ?
#
loop_
_entity_poly.entity_id
_entity_poly.type
_entity_poly.pdbx_seq_one_letter_code
_entity_poly.pdbx_strand_id
1 'polypeptide(L)'
;MTEEPASDFTLSEASVPSELGISNFWVKARPDEVQRWETRQEGSWLYEFERTSLSTTEKNLVYKLPTSVTGFRIDLKIELEMVLRDGQACSVVAYEKVSRSDALYPTALPNQPTETQQPNLTKYDTFLAEKLPEPDVQALMLAASWWETRGAGSANTVPVPRSDGKLGEYVDVYVHKPINQGTPLKVGIYGSPSDEIIRDFRDAFEILAVVAPSLKAGFANTPDEVTLWVHYVDDCQDDSVLGKDLHADSRCAGLGYADNGPNPTQTWHGKGFGAIQSRASDWQKIERAIVESPDTHDGSWGFLEARGAVFHELGHAIGLRHNFCAESQMRAPNGTKQPLGWSAADLKAIAAIHDSRMPQGYFINNDYDIAKGWEPEGSRHSYGATLASMPSYFEGLDEAEWNKILNDRQAMCEVDLTGTYWDRLQEAYEAQYESIPRFANYFAKKQDWSNLPDCYEFEAAMDPRACGS
;
A
#
# COMPACT_ATOMS: atom_id res chain seq x y z
N MET A 1 -26.04 -16.47 -28.50
CA MET A 1 -27.16 -15.76 -27.87
C MET A 1 -26.57 -14.50 -27.26
N THR A 2 -27.00 -13.33 -27.69
CA THR A 2 -26.64 -12.07 -27.03
C THR A 2 -27.46 -12.02 -25.73
N GLU A 3 -26.85 -12.37 -24.61
CA GLU A 3 -27.46 -12.18 -23.29
C GLU A 3 -27.69 -10.69 -23.10
N GLU A 4 -28.96 -10.28 -22.97
CA GLU A 4 -29.26 -8.92 -22.54
C GLU A 4 -28.78 -8.77 -21.09
N PRO A 5 -28.07 -7.67 -20.77
CA PRO A 5 -27.61 -7.42 -19.40
C PRO A 5 -28.79 -7.37 -18.44
N ALA A 6 -28.66 -8.02 -17.28
CA ALA A 6 -29.74 -8.06 -16.30
C ALA A 6 -29.76 -6.78 -15.45
N SER A 7 -30.97 -6.41 -15.00
CA SER A 7 -31.18 -5.32 -14.03
C SER A 7 -31.84 -5.81 -12.73
N ASP A 8 -32.86 -6.67 -12.81
CA ASP A 8 -33.63 -7.18 -11.67
C ASP A 8 -33.97 -8.67 -11.87
N PHE A 9 -34.21 -9.40 -10.76
CA PHE A 9 -34.76 -10.76 -10.79
C PHE A 9 -35.95 -10.90 -9.82
N THR A 10 -36.93 -11.72 -10.19
CA THR A 10 -38.11 -12.01 -9.37
C THR A 10 -38.14 -13.49 -8.99
N LEU A 11 -38.28 -13.77 -7.70
CA LEU A 11 -38.58 -15.09 -7.16
C LEU A 11 -40.07 -15.14 -6.81
N SER A 12 -40.81 -16.08 -7.39
CA SER A 12 -42.23 -16.28 -7.12
C SER A 12 -42.49 -17.69 -6.62
N GLU A 13 -43.02 -17.82 -5.41
CA GLU A 13 -43.40 -19.10 -4.82
C GLU A 13 -44.88 -19.13 -4.44
N ALA A 14 -45.46 -20.34 -4.38
CA ALA A 14 -46.86 -20.52 -4.00
C ALA A 14 -47.12 -20.18 -2.51
N SER A 15 -46.10 -20.36 -1.67
CA SER A 15 -46.09 -20.13 -0.22
C SER A 15 -45.03 -19.12 0.17
N VAL A 16 -45.25 -18.41 1.29
CA VAL A 16 -44.22 -17.50 1.83
C VAL A 16 -43.07 -18.32 2.43
N PRO A 17 -41.80 -17.85 2.40
CA PRO A 17 -40.66 -18.62 2.91
C PRO A 17 -40.84 -19.12 4.36
N SER A 18 -41.47 -18.31 5.22
CA SER A 18 -41.74 -18.70 6.61
C SER A 18 -42.70 -19.89 6.77
N GLU A 19 -43.60 -20.13 5.81
CA GLU A 19 -44.48 -21.32 5.76
C GLU A 19 -43.69 -22.59 5.40
N LEU A 20 -42.57 -22.43 4.69
CA LEU A 20 -41.64 -23.52 4.33
C LEU A 20 -40.63 -23.83 5.45
N GLY A 21 -40.79 -23.19 6.62
CA GLY A 21 -39.88 -23.37 7.74
C GLY A 21 -38.58 -22.58 7.63
N ILE A 22 -38.48 -21.62 6.72
CA ILE A 22 -37.30 -20.75 6.59
C ILE A 22 -37.38 -19.64 7.65
N SER A 23 -36.35 -19.52 8.49
CA SER A 23 -36.22 -18.44 9.48
C SER A 23 -35.49 -17.23 8.91
N ASN A 24 -34.53 -17.45 8.03
CA ASN A 24 -33.74 -16.40 7.39
C ASN A 24 -33.50 -16.74 5.92
N PHE A 25 -33.52 -15.70 5.08
CA PHE A 25 -33.34 -15.85 3.65
C PHE A 25 -32.50 -14.68 3.13
N TRP A 26 -31.50 -14.96 2.32
CA TRP A 26 -30.58 -13.99 1.77
C TRP A 26 -30.31 -14.26 0.29
N VAL A 27 -30.02 -13.19 -0.45
CA VAL A 27 -29.33 -13.25 -1.74
C VAL A 27 -27.88 -12.82 -1.51
N LYS A 28 -26.94 -13.58 -2.07
CA LYS A 28 -25.54 -13.18 -2.19
C LYS A 28 -25.24 -12.85 -3.65
N ALA A 29 -24.73 -11.66 -3.91
CA ALA A 29 -24.05 -11.34 -5.15
C ALA A 29 -22.56 -11.51 -4.91
N ARG A 30 -21.95 -12.53 -5.51
CA ARG A 30 -20.51 -12.78 -5.43
C ARG A 30 -19.85 -12.36 -6.74
N PRO A 31 -18.77 -11.57 -6.72
CA PRO A 31 -17.97 -11.35 -7.93
C PRO A 31 -17.42 -12.67 -8.48
N ASP A 32 -17.33 -12.77 -9.81
CA ASP A 32 -16.69 -13.89 -10.50
C ASP A 32 -15.19 -13.97 -10.15
N GLU A 33 -14.81 -15.00 -9.40
CA GLU A 33 -13.45 -15.21 -8.92
C GLU A 33 -12.49 -15.58 -10.05
N VAL A 34 -12.96 -16.23 -11.11
CA VAL A 34 -12.12 -16.52 -12.28
C VAL A 34 -11.78 -15.21 -12.97
N GLN A 35 -12.78 -14.33 -13.13
CA GLN A 35 -12.57 -13.01 -13.70
C GLN A 35 -11.59 -12.17 -12.87
N ARG A 36 -11.64 -12.25 -11.53
CA ARG A 36 -10.67 -11.57 -10.64
C ARG A 36 -9.23 -11.85 -11.06
N TRP A 37 -8.87 -13.12 -11.25
CA TRP A 37 -7.50 -13.53 -11.59
C TRP A 37 -7.13 -13.18 -13.03
N GLU A 38 -8.05 -13.39 -13.97
CA GLU A 38 -7.82 -13.11 -15.40
C GLU A 38 -7.68 -11.60 -15.68
N THR A 39 -8.42 -10.78 -14.94
CA THR A 39 -8.47 -9.32 -15.14
C THR A 39 -7.63 -8.51 -14.14
N ARG A 40 -7.01 -9.19 -13.15
CA ARG A 40 -6.21 -8.59 -12.07
C ARG A 40 -6.96 -7.51 -11.30
N GLN A 41 -8.15 -7.80 -10.80
CA GLN A 41 -9.01 -6.85 -10.07
C GLN A 41 -9.06 -7.15 -8.56
N GLU A 42 -7.95 -7.62 -8.01
CA GLU A 42 -7.85 -8.26 -6.68
C GLU A 42 -8.22 -7.37 -5.48
N GLY A 43 -8.21 -6.05 -5.61
CA GLY A 43 -8.69 -5.14 -4.56
C GLY A 43 -10.12 -4.64 -4.76
N SER A 44 -10.57 -4.64 -6.01
CA SER A 44 -11.85 -4.08 -6.40
C SER A 44 -13.00 -5.07 -6.27
N TRP A 45 -12.72 -6.36 -6.44
CA TRP A 45 -13.72 -7.41 -6.34
C TRP A 45 -14.41 -7.47 -4.97
N LEU A 46 -13.72 -7.17 -3.86
CA LEU A 46 -14.32 -7.19 -2.52
C LEU A 46 -15.47 -6.20 -2.37
N TYR A 47 -15.46 -5.09 -3.12
CA TYR A 47 -16.55 -4.11 -3.13
C TYR A 47 -17.78 -4.57 -3.91
N GLU A 48 -17.64 -5.59 -4.75
CA GLU A 48 -18.73 -6.13 -5.55
C GLU A 48 -19.48 -7.26 -4.82
N PHE A 49 -18.96 -7.71 -3.67
CA PHE A 49 -19.66 -8.66 -2.82
C PHE A 49 -20.81 -7.97 -2.08
N GLU A 50 -22.00 -8.58 -2.14
CA GLU A 50 -23.15 -8.14 -1.37
C GLU A 50 -23.91 -9.34 -0.79
N ARG A 51 -24.43 -9.20 0.43
CA ARG A 51 -25.36 -10.14 1.04
C ARG A 51 -26.59 -9.41 1.56
N THR A 52 -27.71 -9.55 0.86
CA THR A 52 -28.96 -8.83 1.13
C THR A 52 -30.01 -9.76 1.72
N SER A 53 -30.57 -9.39 2.87
CA SER A 53 -31.67 -10.13 3.50
C SER A 53 -32.95 -9.96 2.69
N LEU A 54 -33.65 -11.06 2.44
CA LEU A 54 -34.97 -11.08 1.84
C LEU A 54 -36.05 -11.27 2.90
N SER A 55 -37.25 -10.78 2.60
CA SER A 55 -38.42 -10.99 3.45
C SER A 55 -38.79 -12.47 3.50
N THR A 56 -39.11 -12.97 4.69
CA THR A 56 -39.65 -14.32 4.89
C THR A 56 -41.19 -14.34 4.93
N THR A 57 -41.82 -13.18 4.83
CA THR A 57 -43.28 -13.00 4.93
C THR A 57 -43.94 -12.64 3.60
N GLU A 58 -43.16 -12.45 2.54
CA GLU A 58 -43.65 -12.11 1.20
C GLU A 58 -43.52 -13.29 0.24
N LYS A 59 -44.46 -13.41 -0.70
CA LYS A 59 -44.46 -14.50 -1.71
C LYS A 59 -43.66 -14.16 -2.97
N ASN A 60 -43.65 -12.88 -3.33
CA ASN A 60 -42.96 -12.37 -4.50
C ASN A 60 -41.81 -11.52 -3.99
N LEU A 61 -40.60 -12.05 -4.14
CA LEU A 61 -39.40 -11.38 -3.70
C LEU A 61 -38.69 -10.84 -4.93
N VAL A 62 -38.39 -9.55 -4.91
CA VAL A 62 -37.64 -8.90 -5.98
C VAL A 62 -36.27 -8.55 -5.44
N TYR A 63 -35.24 -9.08 -6.09
CA TYR A 63 -33.87 -8.67 -5.85
C TYR A 63 -33.42 -7.77 -7.00
N LYS A 64 -33.06 -6.54 -6.66
CA LYS A 64 -32.47 -5.60 -7.61
C LYS A 64 -30.97 -5.81 -7.60
N LEU A 65 -30.36 -5.94 -8.78
CA LEU A 65 -28.91 -6.01 -8.83
C LEU A 65 -28.31 -4.71 -8.28
N PRO A 66 -27.27 -4.81 -7.44
CA PRO A 66 -26.69 -3.63 -6.87
C PRO A 66 -25.89 -2.86 -7.91
N THR A 67 -25.89 -1.54 -7.74
CA THR A 67 -24.96 -0.66 -8.46
C THR A 67 -23.55 -1.03 -8.04
N SER A 68 -22.68 -1.19 -9.01
CA SER A 68 -21.27 -1.47 -8.78
C SER A 68 -20.63 -0.29 -8.05
N VAL A 69 -19.76 -0.59 -7.08
CA VAL A 69 -18.99 0.43 -6.34
C VAL A 69 -17.78 0.88 -7.16
N THR A 70 -17.29 -0.01 -8.02
CA THR A 70 -16.09 0.22 -8.82
C THR A 70 -16.44 0.41 -10.30
N GLY A 71 -15.52 0.98 -11.08
CA GLY A 71 -15.70 1.08 -12.53
C GLY A 71 -15.55 -0.27 -13.28
N PHE A 72 -15.27 -1.36 -12.57
CA PHE A 72 -14.93 -2.63 -13.18
C PHE A 72 -16.16 -3.43 -13.53
N ARG A 73 -16.19 -3.90 -14.77
CA ARG A 73 -17.26 -4.76 -15.30
C ARG A 73 -17.09 -6.20 -14.85
N ILE A 74 -17.26 -6.41 -13.55
CA ILE A 74 -17.20 -7.72 -12.90
C ILE A 74 -18.57 -8.38 -13.01
N ASP A 75 -18.57 -9.60 -13.56
CA ASP A 75 -19.72 -10.47 -13.59
C ASP A 75 -20.01 -11.00 -12.18
N LEU A 76 -21.30 -11.22 -11.90
CA LEU A 76 -21.76 -11.69 -10.60
C LEU A 76 -22.31 -13.11 -10.67
N LYS A 77 -21.95 -13.91 -9.68
CA LYS A 77 -22.64 -15.14 -9.31
C LYS A 77 -23.69 -14.82 -8.25
N ILE A 78 -24.94 -15.22 -8.49
CA ILE A 78 -26.06 -14.96 -7.58
C ILE A 78 -26.42 -16.26 -6.86
N GLU A 79 -26.28 -16.25 -5.53
CA GLU A 79 -26.58 -17.38 -4.65
C GLU A 79 -27.76 -17.04 -3.73
N LEU A 80 -28.60 -18.03 -3.47
CA LEU A 80 -29.67 -17.94 -2.48
C LEU A 80 -29.26 -18.75 -1.27
N GLU A 81 -29.18 -18.09 -0.13
CA GLU A 81 -28.87 -18.72 1.15
C GLU A 81 -30.09 -18.68 2.05
N MET A 82 -30.41 -19.81 2.67
CA MET A 82 -31.52 -19.92 3.61
C MET A 82 -31.10 -20.68 4.87
N VAL A 83 -31.68 -20.28 6.00
CA VAL A 83 -31.60 -21.01 7.26
C VAL A 83 -33.00 -21.43 7.65
N LEU A 84 -33.16 -22.71 7.96
CA LEU A 84 -34.40 -23.30 8.44
C LEU A 84 -34.53 -23.07 9.96
N ARG A 85 -35.75 -23.17 10.48
CA ARG A 85 -36.06 -22.97 11.91
C ARG A 85 -35.34 -23.94 12.85
N ASP A 86 -34.88 -25.09 12.35
CA ASP A 86 -34.08 -26.06 13.09
C ASP A 86 -32.57 -25.74 13.11
N GLY A 87 -32.19 -24.63 12.46
CA GLY A 87 -30.81 -24.15 12.35
C GLY A 87 -30.04 -24.70 11.16
N GLN A 88 -30.64 -25.57 10.33
CA GLN A 88 -29.97 -26.06 9.12
C GLN A 88 -29.84 -24.95 8.08
N ALA A 89 -28.63 -24.77 7.54
CA ALA A 89 -28.35 -23.81 6.48
C ALA A 89 -28.18 -24.51 5.12
N CYS A 90 -28.72 -23.89 4.06
CA CYS A 90 -28.62 -24.35 2.68
C CYS A 90 -28.26 -23.16 1.78
N SER A 91 -27.45 -23.40 0.75
CA SER A 91 -27.17 -22.42 -0.31
C SER A 91 -27.35 -23.07 -1.68
N VAL A 92 -27.91 -22.32 -2.63
CA VAL A 92 -28.03 -22.73 -4.03
C VAL A 92 -27.61 -21.60 -4.95
N VAL A 93 -26.88 -21.92 -6.01
CA VAL A 93 -26.54 -20.95 -7.06
C VAL A 93 -27.77 -20.78 -7.95
N ALA A 94 -28.34 -19.57 -7.97
CA ALA A 94 -29.46 -19.23 -8.85
C ALA A 94 -28.96 -18.86 -10.25
N TYR A 95 -27.85 -18.12 -10.31
CA TYR A 95 -27.21 -17.72 -11.56
C TYR A 95 -25.69 -17.82 -11.41
N GLU A 96 -25.03 -18.55 -12.30
CA GLU A 96 -23.57 -18.71 -12.27
C GLU A 96 -22.85 -17.45 -12.74
N LYS A 97 -23.46 -16.69 -13.65
CA LYS A 97 -22.86 -15.51 -14.28
C LYS A 97 -23.95 -14.53 -14.67
N VAL A 98 -23.82 -13.30 -14.17
CA VAL A 98 -24.74 -12.19 -14.42
C VAL A 98 -23.91 -10.96 -14.73
N SER A 99 -23.98 -10.49 -15.96
CA SER A 99 -23.43 -9.19 -16.35
C SER A 99 -24.43 -8.08 -16.02
N ARG A 100 -23.95 -7.02 -15.37
CA ARG A 100 -24.78 -5.84 -15.08
C ARG A 100 -24.95 -5.00 -16.33
N SER A 101 -26.09 -4.31 -16.42
CA SER A 101 -26.26 -3.24 -17.41
C SER A 101 -25.29 -2.08 -17.17
N ASP A 102 -24.91 -1.37 -18.24
CA ASP A 102 -24.03 -0.20 -18.19
C ASP A 102 -24.50 0.89 -17.21
N ALA A 103 -25.81 1.00 -17.02
CA ALA A 103 -26.42 1.97 -16.11
C ALA A 103 -26.15 1.67 -14.62
N LEU A 104 -25.69 0.47 -14.29
CA LEU A 104 -25.35 0.04 -12.93
C LEU A 104 -23.87 0.22 -12.60
N TYR A 105 -23.06 0.79 -13.50
CA TYR A 105 -21.66 1.13 -13.21
C TYR A 105 -21.50 2.61 -12.89
N PRO A 106 -20.62 2.96 -11.93
CA PRO A 106 -20.43 4.33 -11.49
C PRO A 106 -19.73 5.15 -12.57
N THR A 107 -20.20 6.39 -12.76
CA THR A 107 -19.56 7.38 -13.65
C THR A 107 -18.70 8.38 -12.87
N ALA A 108 -18.77 8.33 -11.54
CA ALA A 108 -18.00 9.15 -10.62
C ALA A 108 -17.34 8.26 -9.56
N LEU A 109 -16.25 8.75 -8.97
CA LEU A 109 -15.59 8.06 -7.86
C LEU A 109 -16.37 8.25 -6.55
N PRO A 110 -16.43 7.23 -5.68
CA PRO A 110 -17.19 7.31 -4.44
C PRO A 110 -16.59 8.32 -3.45
N ASN A 111 -15.26 8.45 -3.40
CA ASN A 111 -14.55 9.31 -2.46
C ASN A 111 -13.76 10.39 -3.20
N GLN A 112 -14.48 11.41 -3.70
CA GLN A 112 -13.83 12.58 -4.27
C GLN A 112 -13.40 13.56 -3.17
N PRO A 113 -12.18 14.12 -3.23
CA PRO A 113 -11.72 15.12 -2.28
C PRO A 113 -12.57 16.39 -2.34
N THR A 114 -12.88 16.97 -1.18
CA THR A 114 -13.42 18.33 -1.08
C THR A 114 -12.40 19.39 -1.55
N GLU A 115 -12.84 20.63 -1.74
CA GLU A 115 -11.95 21.75 -2.11
C GLU A 115 -10.75 21.89 -1.16
N THR A 116 -10.95 21.71 0.15
CA THR A 116 -9.88 21.80 1.16
C THR A 116 -8.95 20.58 1.21
N GLN A 117 -9.36 19.48 0.57
CA GLN A 117 -8.59 18.24 0.45
C GLN A 117 -7.83 18.15 -0.88
N GLN A 118 -8.01 19.10 -1.80
CA GLN A 118 -7.22 19.17 -3.02
C GLN A 118 -5.76 19.53 -2.72
N PRO A 119 -4.78 18.95 -3.43
CA PRO A 119 -3.36 19.24 -3.21
C PRO A 119 -3.00 20.65 -3.70
N ASN A 120 -2.24 21.38 -2.89
CA ASN A 120 -1.59 22.62 -3.31
C ASN A 120 -0.23 22.30 -3.93
N LEU A 121 -0.21 22.09 -5.26
CA LEU A 121 1.01 21.73 -5.99
C LEU A 121 2.10 22.82 -5.99
N THR A 122 1.79 24.03 -5.52
CA THR A 122 2.71 25.16 -5.37
C THR A 122 3.13 25.40 -3.92
N LYS A 123 2.75 24.51 -3.00
CA LYS A 123 3.02 24.68 -1.56
C LYS A 123 4.51 24.79 -1.24
N TYR A 124 5.35 24.10 -2.01
CA TYR A 124 6.80 24.05 -1.86
C TYR A 124 7.51 24.81 -3.00
N ASP A 125 6.93 25.92 -3.48
CA ASP A 125 7.47 26.72 -4.59
C ASP A 125 8.95 27.11 -4.45
N THR A 126 9.44 27.31 -3.22
CA THR A 126 10.86 27.58 -2.97
C THR A 126 11.74 26.43 -3.42
N PHE A 127 11.32 25.18 -3.14
CA PHE A 127 12.02 23.96 -3.57
C PHE A 127 11.81 23.66 -5.05
N LEU A 128 10.68 24.07 -5.64
CA LEU A 128 10.42 23.97 -7.07
C LEU A 128 11.29 24.94 -7.89
N ALA A 129 11.65 26.09 -7.32
CA ALA A 129 12.56 27.06 -7.93
C ALA A 129 14.03 26.60 -7.85
N GLU A 130 14.38 25.80 -6.84
CA GLU A 130 15.66 25.12 -6.76
C GLU A 130 15.71 23.96 -7.76
N LYS A 131 16.86 23.75 -8.41
CA LYS A 131 17.04 22.58 -9.28
C LYS A 131 17.14 21.32 -8.40
N LEU A 132 16.30 20.31 -8.69
CA LEU A 132 16.39 19.00 -8.02
C LEU A 132 17.83 18.47 -8.11
N PRO A 133 18.44 18.01 -7.00
CA PRO A 133 19.78 17.46 -7.03
C PRO A 133 19.89 16.30 -8.02
N GLU A 134 21.05 16.21 -8.69
CA GLU A 134 21.34 15.08 -9.56
C GLU A 134 21.40 13.78 -8.72
N PRO A 135 20.86 12.65 -9.21
CA PRO A 135 21.00 11.36 -8.54
C PRO A 135 22.49 11.04 -8.34
N ASP A 136 22.83 10.53 -7.16
CA ASP A 136 24.17 10.06 -6.80
C ASP A 136 24.16 8.57 -6.41
N VAL A 137 25.31 8.05 -5.95
CA VAL A 137 25.43 6.64 -5.51
C VAL A 137 24.41 6.29 -4.47
N GLN A 138 24.31 7.14 -3.45
CA GLN A 138 23.44 6.86 -2.32
C GLN A 138 22.00 6.78 -2.80
N ALA A 139 21.56 7.71 -3.67
CA ALA A 139 20.22 7.71 -4.23
C ALA A 139 19.93 6.41 -5.03
N LEU A 140 20.88 5.98 -5.86
CA LEU A 140 20.77 4.73 -6.60
C LEU A 140 20.70 3.51 -5.66
N MET A 141 21.55 3.45 -4.64
CA MET A 141 21.61 2.32 -3.72
C MET A 141 20.35 2.24 -2.87
N LEU A 142 19.82 3.38 -2.41
CA LEU A 142 18.52 3.44 -1.74
C LEU A 142 17.37 2.97 -2.66
N ALA A 143 17.40 3.37 -3.93
CA ALA A 143 16.38 3.01 -4.92
C ALA A 143 16.42 1.53 -5.37
N ALA A 144 17.55 0.85 -5.17
CA ALA A 144 17.82 -0.48 -5.70
C ALA A 144 18.20 -1.52 -4.65
N SER A 145 18.09 -1.18 -3.37
CA SER A 145 18.31 -2.13 -2.29
C SER A 145 16.98 -2.49 -1.65
N TRP A 146 16.81 -3.77 -1.35
CA TRP A 146 15.68 -4.28 -0.58
C TRP A 146 16.20 -5.05 0.62
N TRP A 147 15.70 -4.73 1.81
CA TRP A 147 15.91 -5.56 2.98
C TRP A 147 14.93 -6.73 2.99
N GLU A 148 15.46 -7.95 2.89
CA GLU A 148 14.67 -9.18 3.02
C GLU A 148 14.80 -9.72 4.44
N THR A 149 13.71 -9.65 5.21
CA THR A 149 13.62 -10.34 6.51
C THR A 149 13.54 -11.86 6.28
N ARG A 150 14.44 -12.62 6.88
CA ARG A 150 14.52 -14.10 6.74
C ARG A 150 14.22 -14.78 8.07
N GLY A 151 13.02 -15.34 8.19
CA GLY A 151 12.57 -16.11 9.36
C GLY A 151 11.10 -16.50 9.26
N ALA A 152 10.64 -17.43 10.10
CA ALA A 152 9.22 -17.76 10.22
C ALA A 152 8.52 -16.65 11.00
N GLY A 153 8.23 -15.53 10.33
CA GLY A 153 7.49 -14.42 10.90
C GLY A 153 6.56 -13.80 9.88
N SER A 154 5.26 -14.03 10.04
CA SER A 154 4.23 -13.18 9.43
C SER A 154 4.39 -11.73 9.94
N ALA A 155 3.82 -10.75 9.22
CA ALA A 155 3.91 -9.30 9.45
C ALA A 155 3.71 -8.79 10.91
N ASN A 156 3.27 -9.65 11.85
CA ASN A 156 2.99 -9.33 13.25
C ASN A 156 3.76 -10.20 14.28
N THR A 157 4.82 -10.90 13.87
CA THR A 157 5.64 -11.73 14.78
C THR A 157 7.09 -11.25 14.76
N VAL A 158 7.70 -11.14 15.95
CA VAL A 158 9.13 -10.85 16.13
C VAL A 158 9.93 -11.74 15.17
N PRO A 159 10.74 -11.18 14.26
CA PRO A 159 11.55 -11.97 13.34
C PRO A 159 12.41 -12.95 14.14
N VAL A 160 12.14 -14.25 13.99
CA VAL A 160 12.96 -15.27 14.65
C VAL A 160 14.23 -15.44 13.82
N PRO A 161 15.44 -15.28 14.39
CA PRO A 161 16.68 -15.51 13.67
C PRO A 161 16.73 -16.92 13.08
N ARG A 162 17.33 -17.06 11.90
CA ARG A 162 17.67 -18.36 11.32
C ARG A 162 18.59 -19.15 12.27
N SER A 163 18.76 -20.44 11.98
CA SER A 163 19.75 -21.30 12.67
C SER A 163 21.21 -20.81 12.54
N ASP A 164 21.49 -19.94 11.56
CA ASP A 164 22.77 -19.27 11.35
C ASP A 164 22.90 -17.92 12.10
N GLY A 165 21.87 -17.54 12.86
CA GLY A 165 21.84 -16.31 13.67
C GLY A 165 21.44 -15.05 12.91
N LYS A 166 21.13 -15.11 11.60
CA LYS A 166 20.78 -13.92 10.81
C LYS A 166 19.27 -13.63 10.81
N LEU A 167 18.91 -12.34 10.76
CA LEU A 167 17.53 -11.84 10.71
C LEU A 167 17.03 -11.52 9.31
N GLY A 168 17.96 -11.19 8.41
CA GLY A 168 17.68 -10.70 7.08
C GLY A 168 18.98 -10.26 6.40
N GLU A 169 18.87 -9.83 5.16
CA GLU A 169 19.99 -9.29 4.40
C GLU A 169 19.51 -8.28 3.36
N TYR A 170 20.38 -7.34 3.03
CA TYR A 170 20.17 -6.51 1.84
C TYR A 170 20.35 -7.35 0.58
N VAL A 171 19.32 -7.34 -0.23
CA VAL A 171 19.24 -7.91 -1.56
C VAL A 171 19.27 -6.73 -2.54
N ASP A 172 20.23 -6.74 -3.48
CA ASP A 172 20.16 -5.81 -4.59
C ASP A 172 18.92 -6.19 -5.42
N VAL A 173 18.11 -5.22 -5.80
CA VAL A 173 16.93 -5.41 -6.64
C VAL A 173 16.99 -4.44 -7.79
N TYR A 174 16.24 -4.75 -8.84
CA TYR A 174 16.02 -3.80 -9.91
C TYR A 174 15.41 -2.51 -9.36
N VAL A 175 15.92 -1.36 -9.82
CA VAL A 175 15.19 -0.09 -9.68
C VAL A 175 13.80 -0.32 -10.25
N HIS A 176 12.83 -0.29 -9.35
CA HIS A 176 11.45 -0.64 -9.65
C HIS A 176 10.70 0.64 -9.99
N LYS A 177 10.31 0.77 -11.26
CA LYS A 177 9.46 1.86 -11.75
C LYS A 177 8.07 1.28 -12.04
N PRO A 178 7.19 1.14 -11.04
CA PRO A 178 5.86 0.56 -11.25
C PRO A 178 5.03 1.39 -12.24
N ILE A 179 5.28 2.69 -12.28
CA ILE A 179 4.59 3.63 -13.15
C ILE A 179 5.38 3.78 -14.46
N ASN A 180 4.76 3.36 -15.56
CA ASN A 180 5.29 3.62 -16.90
C ASN A 180 5.59 5.11 -17.08
N GLN A 181 6.77 5.44 -17.58
CA GLN A 181 7.17 6.84 -17.80
C GLN A 181 6.12 7.59 -18.62
N GLY A 182 5.68 8.73 -18.10
CA GLY A 182 4.67 9.58 -18.75
C GLY A 182 3.22 9.25 -18.37
N THR A 183 2.95 8.12 -17.70
CA THR A 183 1.64 7.85 -17.10
C THR A 183 1.50 8.63 -15.80
N PRO A 184 0.46 9.48 -15.64
CA PRO A 184 0.21 10.17 -14.38
C PRO A 184 -0.18 9.19 -13.26
N LEU A 185 0.24 9.45 -12.02
CA LEU A 185 -0.28 8.83 -10.80
C LEU A 185 -1.63 9.48 -10.46
N LYS A 186 -2.72 8.75 -10.70
CA LYS A 186 -4.09 9.16 -10.40
C LYS A 186 -4.72 8.17 -9.42
N VAL A 187 -4.93 8.64 -8.20
CA VAL A 187 -5.42 7.82 -7.09
C VAL A 187 -6.93 7.85 -7.05
N GLY A 188 -7.55 6.67 -7.11
CA GLY A 188 -8.97 6.47 -6.83
C GLY A 188 -9.15 5.76 -5.49
N ILE A 189 -9.90 6.37 -4.56
CA ILE A 189 -10.11 5.83 -3.22
C ILE A 189 -11.52 5.22 -3.11
N TYR A 190 -11.61 3.98 -2.63
CA TYR A 190 -12.83 3.19 -2.50
C TYR A 190 -13.08 2.76 -1.05
N GLY A 191 -14.34 2.50 -0.74
CA GLY A 191 -14.80 2.16 0.61
C GLY A 191 -15.06 3.37 1.48
N SER A 192 -14.78 3.22 2.78
CA SER A 192 -15.12 4.21 3.82
C SER A 192 -13.85 4.84 4.44
N PRO A 193 -13.01 5.56 3.66
CA PRO A 193 -11.86 6.26 4.21
C PRO A 193 -12.31 7.38 5.14
N SER A 194 -11.46 7.73 6.11
CA SER A 194 -11.65 8.95 6.89
C SER A 194 -11.14 10.18 6.14
N ASP A 195 -11.54 11.37 6.63
CA ASP A 195 -11.06 12.64 6.07
C ASP A 195 -9.54 12.81 6.20
N GLU A 196 -8.94 12.23 7.24
CA GLU A 196 -7.49 12.33 7.48
C GLU A 196 -6.70 11.52 6.46
N ILE A 197 -7.17 10.33 6.09
CA ILE A 197 -6.57 9.53 5.02
C ILE A 197 -6.51 10.31 3.70
N ILE A 198 -7.59 11.01 3.34
CA ILE A 198 -7.63 11.83 2.12
C ILE A 198 -6.59 12.96 2.22
N ARG A 199 -6.43 13.57 3.40
CA ARG A 199 -5.38 14.60 3.61
C ARG A 199 -3.98 14.02 3.57
N ASP A 200 -3.75 12.81 4.05
CA ASP A 200 -2.44 12.15 3.97
C ASP A 200 -2.02 11.93 2.50
N PHE A 201 -2.94 11.47 1.64
CA PHE A 201 -2.69 11.40 0.19
C PHE A 201 -2.44 12.77 -0.44
N ARG A 202 -3.24 13.79 -0.06
CA ARG A 202 -3.02 15.18 -0.50
C ARG A 202 -1.60 15.62 -0.19
N ASP A 203 -1.17 15.45 1.05
CA ASP A 203 0.15 15.89 1.53
C ASP A 203 1.27 15.13 0.80
N ALA A 204 1.09 13.84 0.55
CA ALA A 204 2.02 13.05 -0.26
C ALA A 204 2.11 13.59 -1.71
N PHE A 205 0.99 13.96 -2.34
CA PHE A 205 1.01 14.53 -3.70
C PHE A 205 1.73 15.87 -3.78
N GLU A 206 1.60 16.71 -2.75
CA GLU A 206 2.31 17.99 -2.66
C GLU A 206 3.83 17.79 -2.61
N ILE A 207 4.31 16.77 -1.88
CA ILE A 207 5.74 16.40 -1.87
C ILE A 207 6.16 15.82 -3.22
N LEU A 208 5.37 14.90 -3.79
CA LEU A 208 5.67 14.27 -5.09
C LEU A 208 5.73 15.28 -6.24
N ALA A 209 5.00 16.40 -6.15
CA ALA A 209 5.10 17.50 -7.10
C ALA A 209 6.52 18.11 -7.15
N VAL A 210 7.29 18.00 -6.06
CA VAL A 210 8.67 18.48 -5.94
C VAL A 210 9.67 17.40 -6.39
N VAL A 211 9.60 16.21 -5.79
CA VAL A 211 10.65 15.18 -5.96
C VAL A 211 10.43 14.25 -7.13
N ALA A 212 9.20 14.12 -7.62
CA ALA A 212 8.84 13.25 -8.75
C ALA A 212 7.78 13.92 -9.67
N PRO A 213 8.05 15.14 -10.20
CA PRO A 213 7.06 15.94 -10.92
C PRO A 213 6.50 15.23 -12.18
N SER A 214 7.28 14.32 -12.78
CA SER A 214 6.85 13.52 -13.93
C SER A 214 5.64 12.63 -13.61
N LEU A 215 5.42 12.28 -12.34
CA LEU A 215 4.27 11.49 -11.92
C LEU A 215 2.96 12.26 -12.03
N LYS A 216 2.96 13.60 -11.97
CA LYS A 216 1.73 14.41 -11.98
C LYS A 216 0.68 13.86 -11.00
N ALA A 217 1.17 13.53 -9.79
CA ALA A 217 0.41 12.86 -8.75
C ALA A 217 -0.83 13.66 -8.36
N GLY A 218 -1.94 12.97 -8.13
CA GLY A 218 -3.17 13.59 -7.66
C GLY A 218 -4.33 12.61 -7.57
N PHE A 219 -5.47 13.09 -7.11
CA PHE A 219 -6.71 12.33 -7.18
C PHE A 219 -7.19 12.19 -8.63
N ALA A 220 -7.77 11.03 -8.93
CA ALA A 220 -8.58 10.84 -10.12
C ALA A 220 -9.94 11.56 -9.94
N ASN A 221 -10.56 12.01 -11.03
CA ASN A 221 -11.93 12.55 -11.00
C ASN A 221 -12.96 11.51 -11.42
N THR A 222 -12.57 10.59 -12.30
CA THR A 222 -13.43 9.54 -12.84
C THR A 222 -12.74 8.17 -12.72
N PRO A 223 -13.50 7.06 -12.74
CA PRO A 223 -12.91 5.71 -12.73
C PRO A 223 -11.89 5.48 -13.86
N ASP A 224 -12.10 6.05 -15.05
CA ASP A 224 -11.21 5.89 -16.21
C ASP A 224 -9.86 6.63 -16.06
N GLU A 225 -9.79 7.61 -15.17
CA GLU A 225 -8.54 8.32 -14.87
C GLU A 225 -7.65 7.54 -13.89
N VAL A 226 -8.20 6.58 -13.14
CA VAL A 226 -7.50 5.91 -12.04
C VAL A 226 -6.33 5.06 -12.56
N THR A 227 -5.16 5.27 -11.97
CA THR A 227 -3.96 4.45 -12.21
C THR A 227 -3.42 3.79 -10.94
N LEU A 228 -3.84 4.24 -9.76
CA LEU A 228 -3.59 3.58 -8.48
C LEU A 228 -4.91 3.45 -7.73
N TRP A 229 -5.31 2.21 -7.44
CA TRP A 229 -6.57 1.91 -6.78
C TRP A 229 -6.33 1.73 -5.29
N VAL A 230 -7.00 2.51 -4.45
CA VAL A 230 -6.85 2.45 -3.00
C VAL A 230 -8.16 1.98 -2.38
N HIS A 231 -8.08 0.89 -1.62
CA HIS A 231 -9.21 0.12 -1.16
C HIS A 231 -9.21 0.04 0.36
N TYR A 232 -10.12 0.77 0.99
CA TYR A 232 -10.47 0.60 2.40
C TYR A 232 -11.64 -0.37 2.52
N VAL A 233 -11.36 -1.62 2.88
CA VAL A 233 -12.37 -2.70 2.93
C VAL A 233 -12.83 -2.89 4.37
N ASP A 234 -14.13 -2.75 4.62
CA ASP A 234 -14.76 -3.09 5.90
C ASP A 234 -15.05 -4.59 5.99
N ASP A 235 -15.16 -5.10 7.21
CA ASP A 235 -15.62 -6.47 7.53
C ASP A 235 -14.87 -7.63 6.87
N CYS A 236 -13.68 -7.41 6.31
CA CYS A 236 -12.96 -8.48 5.62
C CYS A 236 -12.40 -9.59 6.54
N GLN A 237 -12.48 -9.42 7.87
CA GLN A 237 -12.23 -10.49 8.84
C GLN A 237 -13.51 -11.13 9.41
N ASP A 238 -14.70 -10.70 8.97
CA ASP A 238 -15.96 -11.28 9.40
C ASP A 238 -16.41 -12.36 8.41
N ASP A 239 -16.16 -13.63 8.77
CA ASP A 239 -16.56 -14.78 7.97
C ASP A 239 -18.09 -14.96 7.91
N SER A 240 -18.86 -14.30 8.78
CA SER A 240 -20.32 -14.27 8.72
C SER A 240 -20.87 -13.32 7.64
N VAL A 241 -20.06 -12.32 7.26
CA VAL A 241 -20.36 -11.37 6.19
C VAL A 241 -19.88 -11.92 4.86
N LEU A 242 -18.58 -12.19 4.75
CA LEU A 242 -17.96 -12.63 3.50
C LEU A 242 -18.20 -14.11 3.19
N GLY A 243 -18.47 -14.95 4.18
CA GLY A 243 -18.36 -16.40 4.07
C GLY A 243 -16.91 -16.87 4.25
N LYS A 244 -16.75 -18.13 4.66
CA LYS A 244 -15.46 -18.71 5.05
C LYS A 244 -14.40 -18.70 3.93
N ASP A 245 -14.83 -18.90 2.69
CA ASP A 245 -13.97 -18.97 1.51
C ASP A 245 -13.39 -17.60 1.16
N LEU A 246 -14.23 -16.55 1.11
CA LEU A 246 -13.82 -15.17 0.85
C LEU A 246 -12.96 -14.60 2.00
N HIS A 247 -13.31 -14.93 3.24
CA HIS A 247 -12.53 -14.53 4.42
C HIS A 247 -11.07 -15.00 4.32
N ALA A 248 -10.84 -16.26 3.92
CA ALA A 248 -9.51 -16.85 3.79
C ALA A 248 -8.65 -16.23 2.67
N ASP A 249 -9.28 -15.68 1.63
CA ASP A 249 -8.61 -15.13 0.44
C ASP A 249 -8.42 -13.60 0.49
N SER A 250 -9.17 -12.90 1.35
CA SER A 250 -9.15 -11.44 1.43
C SER A 250 -7.80 -10.82 1.81
N ARG A 251 -6.84 -11.60 2.33
CA ARG A 251 -5.49 -11.17 2.79
C ARG A 251 -5.48 -9.84 3.55
N CYS A 252 -6.57 -9.50 4.21
CA CYS A 252 -6.79 -8.27 4.98
C CYS A 252 -6.01 -8.24 6.31
N ALA A 253 -4.74 -8.67 6.29
CA ALA A 253 -3.93 -8.85 7.47
C ALA A 253 -3.23 -7.56 7.89
N GLY A 254 -3.99 -6.55 8.33
CA GLY A 254 -3.50 -5.38 9.09
C GLY A 254 -2.56 -4.40 8.38
N LEU A 255 -2.59 -3.14 8.83
CA LEU A 255 -1.75 -1.97 8.46
C LEU A 255 -1.77 -1.48 7.00
N GLY A 256 -2.08 -2.32 6.01
CA GLY A 256 -2.05 -1.94 4.61
C GLY A 256 -1.22 -2.92 3.79
N TYR A 257 -1.56 -3.06 2.52
CA TYR A 257 -0.78 -3.85 1.56
C TYR A 257 -0.82 -3.16 0.21
N ALA A 258 0.35 -2.69 -0.24
CA ALA A 258 0.59 -2.33 -1.61
C ALA A 258 0.91 -3.58 -2.42
N ASP A 259 0.10 -3.81 -3.43
CA ASP A 259 0.40 -4.78 -4.47
C ASP A 259 0.81 -4.01 -5.72
N ASN A 260 1.92 -4.42 -6.33
CA ASN A 260 2.44 -3.88 -7.59
C ASN A 260 2.44 -4.91 -8.74
N GLY A 261 1.82 -6.08 -8.51
CA GLY A 261 1.65 -7.14 -9.49
C GLY A 261 2.95 -7.93 -9.72
N PRO A 262 2.86 -9.10 -10.38
CA PRO A 262 4.00 -10.00 -10.56
C PRO A 262 5.01 -9.50 -11.61
N ASN A 263 4.62 -8.55 -12.49
CA ASN A 263 5.50 -8.01 -13.51
C ASN A 263 5.47 -6.47 -13.53
N PRO A 264 6.57 -5.81 -13.16
CA PRO A 264 6.65 -4.35 -13.03
C PRO A 264 6.62 -3.59 -14.35
N THR A 265 6.64 -4.28 -15.50
CA THR A 265 6.56 -3.69 -16.84
C THR A 265 5.16 -3.74 -17.43
N GLN A 266 4.22 -4.41 -16.74
CA GLN A 266 2.87 -4.59 -17.22
C GLN A 266 1.94 -3.70 -16.41
N THR A 267 1.10 -2.95 -17.12
CA THR A 267 -0.01 -2.24 -16.50
C THR A 267 -0.88 -3.23 -15.73
N TRP A 268 -1.13 -2.90 -14.47
CA TRP A 268 -2.18 -3.46 -13.65
C TRP A 268 -3.52 -2.94 -14.19
N HIS A 269 -4.16 -3.72 -15.07
CA HIS A 269 -5.46 -3.43 -15.69
C HIS A 269 -5.58 -2.03 -16.34
N GLY A 270 -5.62 -1.98 -17.67
CA GLY A 270 -5.72 -0.71 -18.40
C GLY A 270 -4.46 0.13 -18.24
N LYS A 271 -4.54 1.28 -17.55
CA LYS A 271 -3.39 2.15 -17.24
C LYS A 271 -2.88 2.02 -15.80
N GLY A 272 -3.53 1.20 -14.97
CA GLY A 272 -3.14 1.05 -13.57
C GLY A 272 -1.79 0.36 -13.42
N PHE A 273 -1.20 0.46 -12.23
CA PHE A 273 0.08 -0.19 -11.91
C PHE A 273 0.15 -0.79 -10.50
N GLY A 274 -0.87 -0.59 -9.68
CA GLY A 274 -0.89 -1.06 -8.30
C GLY A 274 -2.25 -0.94 -7.64
N ALA A 275 -2.36 -1.55 -6.48
CA ALA A 275 -3.45 -1.31 -5.54
C ALA A 275 -2.92 -1.22 -4.10
N ILE A 276 -3.53 -0.36 -3.28
CA ILE A 276 -3.33 -0.36 -1.82
C ILE A 276 -4.60 -0.91 -1.20
N GLN A 277 -4.48 -1.89 -0.30
CA GLN A 277 -5.62 -2.46 0.41
C GLN A 277 -5.42 -2.33 1.91
N SER A 278 -6.42 -1.87 2.65
CA SER A 278 -6.36 -1.77 4.10
C SER A 278 -7.74 -1.97 4.74
N ARG A 279 -7.75 -2.37 6.02
CA ARG A 279 -8.99 -2.62 6.77
C ARG A 279 -9.59 -1.30 7.26
N ALA A 280 -10.75 -0.92 6.73
CA ALA A 280 -11.41 0.32 7.14
C ALA A 280 -11.74 0.35 8.64
N SER A 281 -12.23 -0.77 9.20
CA SER A 281 -12.48 -0.87 10.64
C SER A 281 -11.23 -0.73 11.53
N ASP A 282 -10.02 -0.99 11.03
CA ASP A 282 -8.77 -0.70 11.78
C ASP A 282 -8.55 0.78 11.90
N TRP A 283 -8.64 1.48 10.78
CA TRP A 283 -8.53 2.93 10.73
C TRP A 283 -9.51 3.60 11.68
N GLN A 284 -10.77 3.18 11.62
CA GLN A 284 -11.81 3.73 12.49
C GLN A 284 -11.59 3.38 13.98
N LYS A 285 -11.04 2.20 14.30
CA LYS A 285 -10.69 1.84 15.68
C LYS A 285 -9.57 2.72 16.20
N ILE A 286 -8.52 2.90 15.41
CA ILE A 286 -7.39 3.76 15.72
C ILE A 286 -7.89 5.20 15.92
N GLU A 287 -8.73 5.72 15.03
CA GLU A 287 -9.30 7.05 15.13
C GLU A 287 -10.18 7.25 16.37
N ARG A 288 -11.02 6.27 16.70
CA ARG A 288 -11.78 6.30 17.95
C ARG A 288 -10.85 6.28 19.16
N ALA A 289 -9.80 5.47 19.16
CA ALA A 289 -8.84 5.42 20.26
C ALA A 289 -8.14 6.76 20.48
N ILE A 290 -7.80 7.50 19.41
CA ILE A 290 -7.21 8.85 19.48
C ILE A 290 -8.11 9.82 20.25
N VAL A 291 -9.43 9.72 20.07
CA VAL A 291 -10.39 10.65 20.70
C VAL A 291 -10.85 10.17 22.07
N GLU A 292 -11.25 8.90 22.17
CA GLU A 292 -11.93 8.33 23.33
C GLU A 292 -10.96 7.80 24.39
N SER A 293 -9.71 7.52 24.01
CA SER A 293 -8.70 6.91 24.89
C SER A 293 -7.29 7.44 24.59
N PRO A 294 -7.08 8.78 24.60
CA PRO A 294 -5.82 9.41 24.17
C PRO A 294 -4.60 8.93 24.96
N ASP A 295 -4.79 8.45 26.19
CA ASP A 295 -3.73 7.96 27.08
C ASP A 295 -3.28 6.52 26.77
N THR A 296 -3.96 5.81 25.88
CA THR A 296 -3.57 4.45 25.43
C THR A 296 -2.53 4.51 24.31
N HIS A 297 -1.85 3.40 24.01
CA HIS A 297 -0.90 3.34 22.87
C HIS A 297 -1.58 3.79 21.59
N ASP A 298 -2.70 3.16 21.22
CA ASP A 298 -3.46 3.51 20.01
C ASP A 298 -3.95 4.97 20.05
N GLY A 299 -4.35 5.48 21.22
CA GLY A 299 -4.75 6.87 21.35
C GLY A 299 -3.60 7.88 21.19
N SER A 300 -2.42 7.51 21.67
CA SER A 300 -1.21 8.35 21.64
C SER A 300 -0.38 8.22 20.36
N TRP A 301 -0.47 7.09 19.65
CA TRP A 301 0.38 6.74 18.49
C TRP A 301 -0.42 6.41 17.23
N GLY A 302 -1.72 6.21 17.36
CA GLY A 302 -2.59 5.82 16.26
C GLY A 302 -2.55 6.76 15.05
N PHE A 303 -2.34 8.05 15.27
CA PHE A 303 -2.23 9.00 14.16
C PHE A 303 -0.96 8.80 13.33
N LEU A 304 0.14 8.36 13.95
CA LEU A 304 1.38 8.04 13.26
C LEU A 304 1.28 6.72 12.54
N GLU A 305 0.67 5.72 13.17
CA GLU A 305 0.40 4.45 12.51
C GLU A 305 -0.48 4.66 11.27
N ALA A 306 -1.44 5.58 11.36
CA ALA A 306 -2.30 5.93 10.24
C ALA A 306 -1.65 6.62 9.08
N ARG A 307 -0.95 7.68 9.40
CA ARG A 307 -0.22 8.43 8.39
C ARG A 307 0.90 7.59 7.80
N GLY A 308 1.66 6.88 8.64
CA GLY A 308 2.77 6.02 8.27
C GLY A 308 2.34 4.95 7.25
N ALA A 309 1.20 4.29 7.46
CA ALA A 309 0.68 3.32 6.49
C ALA A 309 0.42 3.94 5.11
N VAL A 310 -0.18 5.14 5.03
CA VAL A 310 -0.42 5.80 3.74
C VAL A 310 0.91 6.07 3.02
N PHE A 311 1.89 6.65 3.71
CA PHE A 311 3.19 6.96 3.12
C PHE A 311 4.02 5.71 2.78
N HIS A 312 3.95 4.67 3.60
CA HIS A 312 4.62 3.38 3.37
C HIS A 312 4.06 2.68 2.14
N GLU A 313 2.74 2.47 2.09
CA GLU A 313 2.12 1.74 0.98
C GLU A 313 2.14 2.56 -0.32
N LEU A 314 1.98 3.88 -0.25
CA LEU A 314 2.20 4.74 -1.42
C LEU A 314 3.67 4.71 -1.86
N GLY A 315 4.61 4.65 -0.91
CA GLY A 315 6.04 4.46 -1.17
C GLY A 315 6.29 3.20 -2.00
N HIS A 316 5.71 2.08 -1.62
CA HIS A 316 5.72 0.86 -2.42
C HIS A 316 5.11 1.06 -3.81
N ALA A 317 3.94 1.70 -3.90
CA ALA A 317 3.24 1.93 -5.16
C ALA A 317 4.01 2.83 -6.15
N ILE A 318 4.96 3.64 -5.67
CA ILE A 318 5.84 4.47 -6.51
C ILE A 318 7.25 3.89 -6.69
N GLY A 319 7.56 2.75 -6.05
CA GLY A 319 8.75 1.96 -6.35
C GLY A 319 9.72 1.78 -5.19
N LEU A 320 9.48 2.41 -4.04
CA LEU A 320 10.30 2.18 -2.85
C LEU A 320 10.18 0.73 -2.37
N ARG A 321 11.28 0.23 -1.82
CA ARG A 321 11.37 -1.11 -1.23
C ARG A 321 11.72 -0.99 0.24
N HIS A 322 11.47 -2.06 0.98
CA HIS A 322 11.88 -2.08 2.38
C HIS A 322 13.38 -1.86 2.49
N ASN A 323 13.79 -1.10 3.49
CA ASN A 323 15.19 -0.88 3.81
C ASN A 323 15.40 -0.99 5.33
N PHE A 324 16.63 -0.82 5.77
CA PHE A 324 17.01 -0.83 7.19
C PHE A 324 17.52 0.53 7.65
N CYS A 325 17.15 1.59 6.92
CA CYS A 325 17.52 2.94 7.30
C CYS A 325 16.66 3.33 8.51
N ALA A 326 17.33 3.80 9.56
CA ALA A 326 16.62 4.43 10.66
C ALA A 326 15.83 5.62 10.12
N GLU A 327 14.66 5.84 10.69
CA GLU A 327 13.79 6.94 10.30
C GLU A 327 13.21 6.86 8.89
N SER A 328 13.39 5.75 8.17
CA SER A 328 12.74 5.52 6.87
C SER A 328 11.27 5.12 7.07
N GLN A 329 10.37 5.64 6.22
CA GLN A 329 9.02 5.09 6.14
C GLN A 329 9.03 3.64 5.74
N MET A 330 10.01 3.24 4.93
CA MET A 330 10.12 1.89 4.37
C MET A 330 10.93 0.96 5.26
N ARG A 331 11.22 1.33 6.51
CA ARG A 331 12.00 0.49 7.41
C ARG A 331 11.31 -0.86 7.66
N ALA A 332 12.03 -1.98 7.50
CA ALA A 332 11.55 -3.30 7.88
C ALA A 332 12.62 -4.08 8.67
N PRO A 333 12.30 -4.66 9.86
CA PRO A 333 11.02 -4.58 10.53
C PRO A 333 10.75 -3.14 11.01
N ASN A 334 9.47 -2.84 11.26
CA ASN A 334 9.04 -1.49 11.62
C ASN A 334 9.81 -0.98 12.84
N GLY A 335 10.39 0.20 12.71
CA GLY A 335 11.05 0.92 13.81
C GLY A 335 10.07 1.79 14.59
N THR A 336 10.57 2.41 15.66
CA THR A 336 9.84 3.38 16.48
C THR A 336 10.02 4.84 16.02
N LYS A 337 10.98 5.11 15.13
CA LYS A 337 11.25 6.45 14.58
C LYS A 337 10.59 6.69 13.21
N GLN A 338 9.31 6.37 13.04
CA GLN A 338 8.65 6.67 11.76
C GLN A 338 8.43 8.18 11.60
N PRO A 339 8.87 8.82 10.49
CA PRO A 339 8.58 10.23 10.23
C PRO A 339 7.09 10.49 10.00
N LEU A 340 6.70 11.76 9.91
CA LEU A 340 5.32 12.12 9.53
C LEU A 340 5.03 11.85 8.06
N GLY A 341 6.03 11.73 7.21
CA GLY A 341 5.92 11.45 5.78
C GLY A 341 7.19 10.74 5.35
N TRP A 342 7.63 10.90 4.11
CA TRP A 342 8.92 10.34 3.68
C TRP A 342 10.11 11.06 4.32
N SER A 343 11.10 10.28 4.77
CA SER A 343 12.39 10.78 5.27
C SER A 343 13.23 11.38 4.14
N ALA A 344 14.30 12.11 4.47
CA ALA A 344 15.26 12.62 3.51
C ALA A 344 15.84 11.50 2.61
N ALA A 345 16.09 10.31 3.18
CA ALA A 345 16.54 9.16 2.42
C ALA A 345 15.45 8.63 1.47
N ASP A 346 14.20 8.54 1.93
CA ASP A 346 13.06 8.14 1.09
C ASP A 346 12.83 9.13 -0.06
N LEU A 347 12.87 10.44 0.23
CA LEU A 347 12.70 11.52 -0.77
C LEU A 347 13.79 11.44 -1.84
N LYS A 348 15.04 11.23 -1.43
CA LYS A 348 16.19 11.04 -2.32
C LYS A 348 16.02 9.79 -3.20
N ALA A 349 15.53 8.69 -2.64
CA ALA A 349 15.26 7.46 -3.36
C ALA A 349 14.13 7.62 -4.38
N ILE A 350 13.01 8.24 -3.99
CA ILE A 350 11.86 8.54 -4.88
C ILE A 350 12.32 9.37 -6.09
N ALA A 351 13.11 10.42 -5.85
CA ALA A 351 13.65 11.25 -6.91
C ALA A 351 14.50 10.45 -7.90
N ALA A 352 15.37 9.57 -7.42
CA ALA A 352 16.17 8.68 -8.28
C ALA A 352 15.30 7.68 -9.06
N ILE A 353 14.30 7.06 -8.42
CA ILE A 353 13.38 6.13 -9.09
C ILE A 353 12.66 6.82 -10.25
N HIS A 354 12.25 8.08 -10.09
CA HIS A 354 11.50 8.80 -11.12
C HIS A 354 12.37 9.68 -12.04
N ASP A 355 13.68 9.72 -11.85
CA ASP A 355 14.59 10.37 -12.77
C ASP A 355 14.57 9.65 -14.14
N SER A 356 14.44 10.44 -15.21
CA SER A 356 14.37 9.92 -16.58
C SER A 356 15.62 9.16 -17.04
N ARG A 357 16.78 9.47 -16.45
CA ARG A 357 18.07 8.84 -16.78
C ARG A 357 18.26 7.49 -16.11
N MET A 358 17.57 7.26 -14.99
CA MET A 358 17.62 5.97 -14.29
C MET A 358 16.78 4.98 -15.11
N PRO A 359 17.33 3.91 -15.68
CA PRO A 359 16.52 2.94 -16.42
C PRO A 359 15.81 1.98 -15.45
N GLN A 360 14.63 1.49 -15.83
CA GLN A 360 14.03 0.33 -15.14
C GLN A 360 14.92 -0.89 -15.36
N GLY A 361 15.06 -1.74 -14.33
CA GLY A 361 15.80 -3.00 -14.50
C GLY A 361 17.32 -2.87 -14.36
N TYR A 362 17.83 -1.83 -13.69
CA TYR A 362 19.26 -1.51 -13.61
C TYR A 362 20.18 -2.49 -12.83
N PHE A 363 19.77 -3.74 -12.58
CA PHE A 363 20.56 -4.78 -11.89
C PHE A 363 20.37 -6.17 -12.55
N ILE A 364 20.90 -6.34 -13.76
CA ILE A 364 20.67 -7.54 -14.61
C ILE A 364 21.34 -8.84 -14.11
N ASN A 365 22.23 -8.78 -13.13
CA ASN A 365 22.96 -9.92 -12.58
C ASN A 365 22.76 -10.05 -11.07
N ASN A 366 21.53 -10.33 -10.66
CA ASN A 366 21.28 -10.91 -9.33
C ASN A 366 21.56 -12.41 -9.37
N ASP A 367 22.81 -12.80 -9.67
CA ASP A 367 23.23 -14.20 -9.53
C ASP A 367 23.41 -14.47 -8.03
N TYR A 368 22.25 -14.66 -7.38
CA TYR A 368 22.09 -15.02 -5.99
C TYR A 368 22.44 -16.51 -5.85
N ASP A 369 23.73 -16.82 -5.88
CA ASP A 369 24.19 -18.13 -5.42
C ASP A 369 24.16 -18.14 -3.89
N ILE A 370 22.99 -18.45 -3.35
CA ILE A 370 22.72 -18.64 -1.91
C ILE A 370 23.66 -19.68 -1.27
N ALA A 371 24.34 -20.52 -2.07
CA ALA A 371 25.35 -21.45 -1.59
C ALA A 371 26.69 -20.76 -1.24
N LYS A 372 26.90 -19.50 -1.65
CA LYS A 372 28.11 -18.70 -1.38
C LYS A 372 27.86 -17.60 -0.34
N GLY A 373 26.90 -17.80 0.56
CA GLY A 373 26.69 -16.90 1.70
C GLY A 373 28.02 -16.58 2.39
N TRP A 374 28.10 -15.38 3.00
CA TRP A 374 29.21 -14.87 3.82
C TRP A 374 30.31 -15.91 4.06
N GLU A 375 31.41 -15.82 3.30
CA GLU A 375 32.59 -16.57 3.71
C GLU A 375 33.07 -15.99 5.06
N PRO A 376 33.58 -16.84 5.97
CA PRO A 376 34.07 -16.41 7.29
C PRO A 376 35.14 -15.30 7.24
N GLU A 377 35.72 -15.06 6.06
CA GLU A 377 36.77 -14.07 5.82
C GLU A 377 36.23 -12.64 5.53
N GLY A 378 34.91 -12.41 5.62
CA GLY A 378 34.33 -11.07 5.51
C GLY A 378 34.26 -10.51 4.09
N SER A 379 34.50 -11.34 3.07
CA SER A 379 34.36 -10.97 1.66
C SER A 379 32.94 -11.23 1.17
N ARG A 380 32.24 -10.14 0.78
CA ARG A 380 30.92 -10.22 0.14
C ARG A 380 31.10 -10.33 -1.37
N HIS A 381 30.49 -11.35 -1.97
CA HIS A 381 30.36 -11.45 -3.42
C HIS A 381 29.04 -10.81 -3.88
N SER A 382 28.93 -9.47 -3.84
CA SER A 382 27.87 -8.80 -4.60
C SER A 382 28.32 -8.73 -6.06
N TYR A 383 27.69 -9.50 -6.96
CA TYR A 383 27.89 -9.40 -8.40
C TYR A 383 26.98 -8.33 -9.05
N GLY A 384 26.58 -7.32 -8.26
CA GLY A 384 25.87 -6.13 -8.74
C GLY A 384 26.74 -5.29 -9.69
N ALA A 385 26.07 -4.35 -10.37
CA ALA A 385 26.69 -3.48 -11.37
C ALA A 385 28.00 -2.86 -10.86
N THR A 386 29.10 -3.08 -11.59
CA THR A 386 30.39 -2.47 -11.26
C THR A 386 30.37 -0.99 -11.63
N LEU A 387 31.21 -0.18 -10.99
CA LEU A 387 31.45 1.23 -11.35
C LEU A 387 31.66 1.41 -12.87
N ALA A 388 32.27 0.40 -13.53
CA ALA A 388 32.50 0.34 -14.97
C ALA A 388 31.23 0.25 -15.84
N SER A 389 30.09 -0.17 -15.29
CA SER A 389 28.79 -0.20 -15.97
C SER A 389 27.94 1.06 -15.77
N MET A 390 28.35 1.94 -14.85
CA MET A 390 27.65 3.16 -14.45
C MET A 390 28.27 4.52 -14.84
N PRO A 391 29.45 4.66 -15.51
CA PRO A 391 30.09 5.98 -15.63
C PRO A 391 29.28 6.98 -16.47
N SER A 392 28.41 6.49 -17.36
CA SER A 392 27.59 7.36 -18.23
C SER A 392 26.45 8.06 -17.50
N TYR A 393 26.08 7.61 -16.29
CA TYR A 393 24.93 8.14 -15.55
C TYR A 393 25.34 9.04 -14.38
N PHE A 394 26.51 8.80 -13.80
CA PHE A 394 27.00 9.49 -12.62
C PHE A 394 28.41 10.02 -12.89
N GLU A 395 28.50 11.20 -13.50
CA GLU A 395 29.79 11.92 -13.58
C GLU A 395 30.19 12.39 -12.18
N GLY A 396 31.46 12.16 -11.80
CA GLY A 396 32.01 12.66 -10.52
C GLY A 396 31.83 11.74 -9.30
N LEU A 397 31.54 10.46 -9.52
CA LEU A 397 31.49 9.44 -8.46
C LEU A 397 32.78 9.39 -7.64
N ASP A 398 32.68 9.59 -6.32
CA ASP A 398 33.76 9.24 -5.39
C ASP A 398 33.86 7.72 -5.28
N GLU A 399 34.92 7.16 -5.86
CA GLU A 399 35.20 5.73 -5.83
C GLU A 399 35.30 5.19 -4.39
N ALA A 400 35.73 6.01 -3.43
CA ALA A 400 35.80 5.62 -2.03
C ALA A 400 34.40 5.45 -1.41
N GLU A 401 33.50 6.41 -1.62
CA GLU A 401 32.11 6.33 -1.17
C GLU A 401 31.35 5.18 -1.84
N TRP A 402 31.54 5.00 -3.16
CA TRP A 402 30.99 3.87 -3.89
C TRP A 402 31.45 2.53 -3.30
N ASN A 403 32.76 2.37 -3.07
CA ASN A 403 33.30 1.16 -2.48
C ASN A 403 32.82 0.96 -1.04
N LYS A 404 32.63 2.04 -0.26
CA LYS A 404 32.04 1.97 1.07
C LYS A 404 30.63 1.37 1.01
N ILE A 405 29.74 1.95 0.20
CA ILE A 405 28.35 1.50 0.09
C ILE A 405 28.25 0.11 -0.57
N LEU A 406 29.15 -0.19 -1.52
CA LEU A 406 29.21 -1.51 -2.14
C LEU A 406 29.58 -2.62 -1.16
N ASN A 407 30.56 -2.37 -0.30
CA ASN A 407 31.00 -3.35 0.68
C ASN A 407 30.05 -3.43 1.88
N ASP A 408 29.33 -2.35 2.17
CA ASP A 408 28.44 -2.22 3.31
C ASP A 408 27.17 -1.44 2.95
N ARG A 409 26.08 -2.15 2.65
CA ARG A 409 24.81 -1.54 2.26
C ARG A 409 24.21 -0.69 3.38
N GLN A 410 24.49 -0.98 4.65
CA GLN A 410 23.97 -0.16 5.75
C GLN A 410 24.55 1.26 5.69
N ALA A 411 25.75 1.44 5.14
CA ALA A 411 26.38 2.75 4.99
C ALA A 411 25.57 3.73 4.11
N MET A 412 24.68 3.25 3.24
CA MET A 412 23.79 4.14 2.47
C MET A 412 22.76 4.86 3.35
N CYS A 413 22.45 4.29 4.53
CA CYS A 413 21.55 4.87 5.53
C CYS A 413 22.27 5.79 6.52
N GLU A 414 23.61 5.75 6.55
CA GLU A 414 24.45 6.49 7.50
C GLU A 414 25.03 7.78 6.89
N VAL A 415 24.74 8.08 5.62
CA VAL A 415 25.18 9.33 5.00
C VAL A 415 24.42 10.48 5.65
N ASP A 416 25.17 11.44 6.16
CA ASP A 416 24.62 12.65 6.75
C ASP A 416 23.89 13.48 5.67
N LEU A 417 22.57 13.54 5.78
CA LEU A 417 21.72 14.36 4.92
C LEU A 417 21.41 15.73 5.54
N THR A 418 21.95 16.05 6.73
CA THR A 418 21.67 17.31 7.43
C THR A 418 22.00 18.52 6.56
N GLY A 419 21.05 19.45 6.44
CA GLY A 419 21.19 20.68 5.67
C GLY A 419 21.18 20.47 4.14
N THR A 420 21.06 19.23 3.66
CA THR A 420 20.90 18.96 2.23
C THR A 420 19.52 19.40 1.73
N TYR A 421 19.32 19.35 0.41
CA TYR A 421 18.00 19.60 -0.18
C TYR A 421 16.90 18.70 0.41
N TRP A 422 17.22 17.41 0.61
CA TRP A 422 16.26 16.40 1.05
C TRP A 422 15.83 16.62 2.50
N ASP A 423 16.79 16.93 3.37
CA ASP A 423 16.54 17.24 4.78
C ASP A 423 15.72 18.52 4.93
N ARG A 424 16.10 19.61 4.27
CA ARG A 424 15.31 20.85 4.28
C ARG A 424 13.88 20.65 3.79
N LEU A 425 13.67 19.80 2.78
CA LEU A 425 12.33 19.49 2.27
C LEU A 425 11.52 18.68 3.29
N GLN A 426 12.13 17.68 3.92
CA GLN A 426 11.50 16.94 5.02
C GLN A 426 11.13 17.87 6.18
N GLU A 427 12.07 18.72 6.64
CA GLU A 427 11.83 19.69 7.70
C GLU A 427 10.70 20.67 7.34
N ALA A 428 10.70 21.21 6.11
CA ALA A 428 9.64 22.11 5.65
C ALA A 428 8.27 21.40 5.61
N TYR A 429 8.25 20.12 5.28
CA TYR A 429 7.04 19.32 5.35
C TYR A 429 6.61 19.06 6.80
N GLU A 430 7.51 18.75 7.73
CA GLU A 430 7.13 18.47 9.11
C GLU A 430 6.72 19.74 9.87
N ALA A 431 7.37 20.88 9.63
CA ALA A 431 7.15 22.14 10.33
C ALA A 431 5.68 22.61 10.30
N GLN A 432 4.92 22.25 9.27
CA GLN A 432 3.50 22.59 9.18
C GLN A 432 2.64 21.90 10.26
N TYR A 433 3.11 20.78 10.81
CA TYR A 433 2.41 19.99 11.82
C TYR A 433 2.83 20.31 13.25
N GLU A 434 3.92 21.06 13.46
CA GLU A 434 4.46 21.39 14.80
C GLU A 434 3.42 22.02 15.72
N SER A 435 2.55 22.87 15.14
CA SER A 435 1.51 23.57 15.89
C SER A 435 0.20 22.79 16.02
N ILE A 436 0.09 21.62 15.39
CA ILE A 436 -1.13 20.81 15.38
C ILE A 436 -1.11 19.88 16.62
N PRO A 437 -2.02 20.05 17.59
CA PRO A 437 -1.97 19.31 18.86
C PRO A 437 -1.91 17.79 18.71
N ARG A 438 -2.54 17.26 17.65
CA ARG A 438 -2.52 15.83 17.30
C ARG A 438 -1.09 15.28 17.16
N PHE A 439 -0.16 16.08 16.63
CA PHE A 439 1.22 15.65 16.37
C PHE A 439 2.21 16.07 17.48
N ALA A 440 1.75 16.67 18.58
CA ALA A 440 2.64 17.14 19.65
C ALA A 440 3.52 16.03 20.23
N ASN A 441 2.97 14.82 20.42
CA ASN A 441 3.71 13.65 20.90
C ASN A 441 4.82 13.21 19.93
N TYR A 442 4.58 13.35 18.62
CA TYR A 442 5.60 13.07 17.61
C TYR A 442 6.80 14.00 17.79
N PHE A 443 6.57 15.31 17.83
CA PHE A 443 7.64 16.30 17.96
C PHE A 443 8.38 16.21 19.30
N ALA A 444 7.66 15.91 20.39
CA ALA A 444 8.28 15.66 21.68
C ALA A 444 9.25 14.47 21.62
N LYS A 445 8.83 13.36 21.00
CA LYS A 445 9.71 12.19 20.83
C LYS A 445 10.85 12.42 19.84
N LYS A 446 10.60 13.15 18.76
CA LYS A 446 11.62 13.42 17.73
C LYS A 446 12.86 14.09 18.34
N GLN A 447 12.68 14.96 19.34
CA GLN A 447 13.78 15.57 20.10
C GLN A 447 14.65 14.55 20.84
N ASP A 448 14.09 13.41 21.22
CA ASP A 448 14.77 12.33 21.94
C ASP A 448 15.27 11.21 21.00
N TRP A 449 15.04 11.30 19.68
CA TRP A 449 15.42 10.24 18.74
C TRP A 449 16.92 9.93 18.78
N SER A 450 17.78 10.94 18.95
CA SER A 450 19.23 10.75 19.08
C SER A 450 19.67 9.98 20.34
N ASN A 451 18.73 9.71 21.25
CA ASN A 451 18.96 9.00 22.51
C ASN A 451 18.21 7.65 22.55
N LEU A 452 17.41 7.35 21.54
CA LEU A 452 16.56 6.15 21.47
C LEU A 452 17.01 5.30 20.29
N PRO A 453 17.47 4.06 20.51
CA PRO A 453 17.75 3.16 19.41
C PRO A 453 16.44 2.82 18.67
N ASP A 454 16.41 3.05 17.37
CA ASP A 454 15.33 2.69 16.44
C ASP A 454 15.39 1.20 16.06
N CYS A 455 15.56 0.33 17.03
CA CYS A 455 15.70 -1.09 16.78
C CYS A 455 15.33 -1.89 18.02
N TYR A 456 15.02 -3.15 17.83
CA TYR A 456 14.86 -4.08 18.93
C TYR A 456 16.22 -4.40 19.58
N GLU A 457 16.21 -4.76 20.86
CA GLU A 457 17.44 -5.09 21.61
C GLU A 457 18.30 -6.16 20.91
N PHE A 458 17.66 -7.11 20.23
CA PHE A 458 18.36 -8.16 19.49
C PHE A 458 18.99 -7.64 18.18
N GLU A 459 18.41 -6.63 17.52
CA GLU A 459 19.02 -5.98 16.35
C GLU A 459 20.26 -5.19 16.78
N ALA A 460 20.16 -4.46 17.90
CA ALA A 460 21.29 -3.75 18.50
C ALA A 460 22.47 -4.68 18.83
N ALA A 461 22.19 -5.92 19.22
CA ALA A 461 23.22 -6.92 19.52
C ALA A 461 23.93 -7.46 18.26
N MET A 462 23.29 -7.40 17.09
CA MET A 462 23.82 -7.95 15.83
C MET A 462 24.50 -6.89 14.96
N ASP A 463 23.84 -5.75 14.75
CA ASP A 463 24.42 -4.57 14.09
C ASP A 463 23.91 -3.30 14.79
N PRO A 464 24.66 -2.74 15.76
CA PRO A 464 24.26 -1.52 16.46
C PRO A 464 23.96 -0.33 15.54
N ARG A 465 24.47 -0.33 14.29
CA ARG A 465 24.29 0.75 13.32
C ARG A 465 22.90 0.75 12.69
N ALA A 466 22.22 -0.39 12.73
CA ALA A 466 20.82 -0.55 12.34
C ALA A 466 19.86 0.32 13.17
N CYS A 467 20.31 0.71 14.36
CA CYS A 467 19.48 1.37 15.34
C CYS A 467 19.38 2.87 15.10
N GLY A 468 20.20 3.48 14.24
CA GLY A 468 20.25 4.93 14.08
C GLY A 468 20.61 5.62 15.39
N SER A 469 21.83 6.15 15.50
CA SER A 469 22.25 6.89 16.69
C SER A 469 21.43 8.16 16.88
#